data_AF-A0A0G1HGZ5-F1
#
_entry.id   AF-A0A0G1HGZ5-F1
#
_cell.length_a   1.000
_cell.length_b   1.000
_cell.length_c   1.000
_cell.angle_alpha   90.00
_cell.angle_beta   90.00
_cell.angle_gamma   90.00
#
_symmetry.space_group_name_H-M   'P 1'
#
loop_
_entity.id
_entity.type
_entity.pdbx_description
1 polymer ?
#
loop_
_entity_poly.entity_id
_entity_poly.type
_entity_poly.pdbx_seq_one_letter_code
_entity_poly.pdbx_strand_id
1 'polypeptide(L)'
;MGQLEESARAFSAAEAGIEDVLKRASGTSATIQSGNGSATFATTYTTIAGSSAVYTYPNSTQKGDVATLWLVPHNADNSLDESGAEYYCKEAGACTIDLCWEQPVTPTDIPAVEIGILYKNAAGAYDIQRLAYDPDTVRTGNNFTRAGAAGTACGKSGVYTATLTLPAAPERPLALRLRPYYNETTFTISPLSDRTLPPQGFEVSSTGTTDSGVTRKIVVKKNYDAPASIFDYVLYANTTIANEAY
;
A
#
# COMPACT_ATOMS: atom_id res chain seq x y z
N MET A 1 15.92 38.48 -15.24
CA MET A 1 15.90 38.27 -13.78
C MET A 1 14.53 37.86 -13.24
N GLY A 2 13.38 38.16 -13.88
CA GLY A 2 12.06 37.83 -13.32
C GLY A 2 11.63 36.35 -13.36
N GLN A 3 12.14 35.53 -14.28
CA GLN A 3 11.66 34.15 -14.43
C GLN A 3 11.99 33.24 -13.22
N LEU A 4 13.13 33.47 -12.57
CA LEU A 4 13.52 32.71 -11.37
C LEU A 4 12.62 33.08 -10.18
N GLU A 5 12.32 34.36 -10.02
CA GLU A 5 11.45 34.87 -8.95
C GLU A 5 10.00 34.38 -9.15
N GLU A 6 9.48 34.44 -10.38
CA GLU A 6 8.16 33.91 -10.72
C GLU A 6 8.07 32.39 -10.53
N SER A 7 9.13 31.66 -10.88
CA SER A 7 9.24 30.23 -10.61
C SER A 7 9.23 29.93 -9.10
N ALA A 8 9.94 30.71 -8.29
CA ALA A 8 9.94 30.56 -6.84
C ALA A 8 8.56 30.85 -6.25
N ARG A 9 7.88 31.90 -6.75
CA ARG A 9 6.51 32.27 -6.30
C ARG A 9 5.49 31.19 -6.63
N ALA A 10 5.50 30.65 -7.85
CA ALA A 10 4.66 29.51 -8.23
C ALA A 10 4.94 28.27 -7.36
N PHE A 11 6.20 28.02 -7.01
CA PHE A 11 6.57 26.89 -6.14
C PHE A 11 6.05 27.10 -4.72
N SER A 12 6.27 28.26 -4.10
CA SER A 12 5.73 28.58 -2.78
C SER A 12 4.19 28.51 -2.76
N ALA A 13 3.54 28.88 -3.87
CA ALA A 13 2.10 28.74 -3.98
C ALA A 13 1.65 27.27 -4.00
N ALA A 14 2.38 26.43 -4.73
CA ALA A 14 2.13 24.99 -4.74
C ALA A 14 2.34 24.38 -3.33
N GLU A 15 3.39 24.75 -2.60
CA GLU A 15 3.65 24.28 -1.23
C GLU A 15 2.53 24.65 -0.25
N ALA A 16 2.06 25.90 -0.30
CA ALA A 16 0.93 26.35 0.51
C ALA A 16 -0.36 25.57 0.19
N GLY A 17 -0.57 25.20 -1.08
CA GLY A 17 -1.68 24.33 -1.47
C GLY A 17 -1.56 22.92 -0.89
N ILE A 18 -0.36 22.33 -0.84
CA ILE A 18 -0.13 21.05 -0.17
C ILE A 18 -0.52 21.16 1.32
N GLU A 19 -0.03 22.19 2.01
CA GLU A 19 -0.32 22.43 3.44
C GLU A 19 -1.81 22.61 3.73
N ASP A 20 -2.55 23.35 2.90
CA ASP A 20 -4.00 23.56 3.08
C ASP A 20 -4.77 22.23 2.95
N VAL A 21 -4.43 21.43 1.92
CA VAL A 21 -5.08 20.15 1.69
C VAL A 21 -4.77 19.15 2.79
N LEU A 22 -3.52 19.07 3.26
CA LEU A 22 -3.15 18.15 4.33
C LEU A 22 -3.91 18.42 5.64
N LYS A 23 -4.35 19.66 5.88
CA LYS A 23 -5.19 20.02 7.03
C LYS A 23 -6.67 19.66 6.85
N ARG A 24 -7.14 19.65 5.61
CA ARG A 24 -8.57 19.50 5.27
C ARG A 24 -8.94 18.13 4.71
N ALA A 25 -7.94 17.32 4.33
CA ALA A 25 -8.09 16.04 3.64
C ALA A 25 -9.05 16.10 2.42
N SER A 26 -9.01 17.21 1.67
CA SER A 26 -9.89 17.46 0.51
C SER A 26 -9.23 18.42 -0.49
N GLY A 27 -9.60 18.32 -1.77
CA GLY A 27 -9.09 19.21 -2.83
C GLY A 27 -9.65 20.63 -2.69
N THR A 28 -8.81 21.64 -2.95
CA THR A 28 -9.14 23.05 -2.78
C THR A 28 -8.45 23.91 -3.86
N SER A 29 -8.96 25.12 -4.07
CA SER A 29 -8.29 26.14 -4.89
C SER A 29 -8.35 27.47 -4.15
N ALA A 30 -7.22 28.18 -4.08
CA ALA A 30 -7.16 29.50 -3.46
C ALA A 30 -6.03 30.38 -4.02
N THR A 31 -6.13 31.68 -3.75
CA THR A 31 -5.13 32.68 -4.10
C THR A 31 -4.31 33.04 -2.88
N ILE A 32 -3.01 33.19 -3.06
CA ILE A 32 -2.06 33.62 -2.04
C ILE A 32 -1.36 34.88 -2.51
N GLN A 33 -1.39 35.89 -1.66
CA GLN A 33 -0.72 37.16 -1.90
C GLN A 33 0.67 37.09 -1.29
N SER A 34 1.69 37.38 -2.10
CA SER A 34 3.07 37.58 -1.65
C SER A 34 3.46 39.04 -1.94
N GLY A 35 4.33 39.64 -1.13
CA GLY A 35 4.60 41.08 -1.14
C GLY A 35 5.01 41.72 -2.49
N ASN A 36 5.32 40.92 -3.51
CA ASN A 36 5.66 41.35 -4.88
C ASN A 36 4.70 40.82 -5.99
N GLY A 37 3.51 40.31 -5.67
CA GLY A 37 2.54 39.81 -6.66
C GLY A 37 1.69 38.64 -6.16
N SER A 38 0.71 38.22 -6.95
CA SER A 38 -0.18 37.11 -6.55
C SER A 38 0.14 35.81 -7.27
N ALA A 39 -0.15 34.71 -6.58
CA ALA A 39 -0.11 33.38 -7.16
C ALA A 39 -1.32 32.60 -6.66
N THR A 40 -1.85 31.74 -7.51
CA THR A 40 -2.95 30.84 -7.18
C THR A 40 -2.43 29.43 -7.06
N PHE A 41 -3.11 28.60 -6.27
CA PHE A 41 -2.92 27.16 -6.31
C PHE A 41 -4.25 26.46 -6.56
N ALA A 42 -4.16 25.35 -7.27
CA ALA A 42 -5.24 24.39 -7.40
C ALA A 42 -4.71 23.02 -6.99
N THR A 43 -5.45 22.33 -6.12
CA THR A 43 -5.04 21.03 -5.61
C THR A 43 -6.02 19.93 -5.94
N THR A 44 -5.50 18.70 -5.97
CA THR A 44 -6.28 17.47 -6.02
C THR A 44 -5.88 16.60 -4.84
N TYR A 45 -6.88 15.96 -4.24
CA TYR A 45 -6.69 14.97 -3.20
C TYR A 45 -7.30 13.65 -3.69
N THR A 46 -6.50 12.60 -3.78
CA THR A 46 -6.94 11.28 -4.24
C THR A 46 -6.40 10.20 -3.33
N THR A 47 -7.15 9.12 -3.13
CA THR A 47 -6.66 7.96 -2.38
C THR A 47 -5.65 7.16 -3.20
N ILE A 48 -4.65 6.58 -2.54
CA ILE A 48 -3.79 5.56 -3.12
C ILE A 48 -4.52 4.22 -2.96
N ALA A 49 -4.73 3.50 -4.06
CA ALA A 49 -5.74 2.43 -4.12
C ALA A 49 -7.14 2.96 -3.72
N GLY A 50 -7.99 2.14 -3.10
CA GLY A 50 -9.39 2.53 -2.85
C GLY A 50 -10.35 2.13 -3.97
N SER A 51 -9.98 1.16 -4.81
CA SER A 51 -10.82 0.66 -5.90
C SER A 51 -10.74 -0.86 -6.01
N SER A 52 -11.56 -1.45 -6.90
CA SER A 52 -11.48 -2.86 -7.29
C SER A 52 -10.40 -3.12 -8.36
N ALA A 53 -9.59 -2.12 -8.72
CA ALA A 53 -8.51 -2.27 -9.67
C ALA A 53 -7.28 -2.92 -9.04
N VAL A 54 -6.44 -3.51 -9.88
CA VAL A 54 -5.12 -4.02 -9.48
C VAL A 54 -4.29 -2.88 -8.90
N TYR A 55 -3.69 -3.12 -7.73
CA TYR A 55 -2.80 -2.18 -7.06
C TYR A 55 -1.35 -2.69 -7.12
N THR A 56 -0.45 -1.89 -7.69
CA THR A 56 1.00 -2.18 -7.69
C THR A 56 1.70 -1.20 -6.77
N TYR A 57 2.56 -1.70 -5.89
CA TYR A 57 3.39 -0.84 -5.07
C TYR A 57 4.30 0.02 -5.95
N PRO A 58 4.38 1.34 -5.71
CA PRO A 58 5.10 2.24 -6.60
C PRO A 58 6.62 2.03 -6.58
N ASN A 59 7.16 1.45 -5.51
CA ASN A 59 8.57 1.15 -5.34
C ASN A 59 8.75 -0.33 -4.98
N SER A 60 9.89 -0.90 -5.37
CA SER A 60 10.33 -2.21 -4.92
C SER A 60 10.52 -2.23 -3.40
N THR A 61 10.10 -3.33 -2.77
CA THR A 61 10.35 -3.60 -1.36
C THR A 61 11.71 -4.29 -1.23
N GLN A 62 12.62 -3.68 -0.48
CA GLN A 62 13.96 -4.22 -0.30
C GLN A 62 13.93 -5.56 0.43
N LYS A 63 14.93 -6.40 0.17
CA LYS A 63 15.13 -7.67 0.87
C LYS A 63 15.11 -7.46 2.39
N GLY A 64 14.21 -8.17 3.08
CA GLY A 64 14.06 -8.11 4.54
C GLY A 64 13.19 -6.96 5.07
N ASP A 65 12.92 -5.94 4.25
CA ASP A 65 11.98 -4.87 4.59
C ASP A 65 10.53 -5.36 4.48
N VAL A 66 9.60 -4.61 5.07
CA VAL A 66 8.19 -4.99 5.11
C VAL A 66 7.35 -3.93 4.41
N ALA A 67 6.63 -4.33 3.37
CA ALA A 67 5.53 -3.56 2.81
C ALA A 67 4.23 -3.93 3.55
N THR A 68 3.38 -2.93 3.79
CA THR A 68 2.07 -3.15 4.44
C THR A 68 0.95 -2.88 3.45
N LEU A 69 0.02 -3.83 3.34
CA LEU A 69 -1.25 -3.65 2.65
C LEU A 69 -2.37 -3.61 3.69
N TRP A 70 -3.08 -2.50 3.78
CA TRP A 70 -4.22 -2.34 4.66
C TRP A 70 -5.46 -3.02 4.08
N LEU A 71 -6.10 -3.83 4.91
CA LEU A 71 -7.38 -4.51 4.64
C LEU A 71 -8.53 -3.91 5.47
N VAL A 72 -8.22 -2.86 6.24
CA VAL A 72 -9.13 -2.03 7.03
C VAL A 72 -8.99 -0.56 6.62
N PRO A 73 -10.09 0.20 6.51
CA PRO A 73 -10.05 1.66 6.36
C PRO A 73 -9.39 2.37 7.54
N HIS A 74 -9.02 3.64 7.34
CA HIS A 74 -8.51 4.52 8.39
C HIS A 74 -9.47 5.70 8.58
N ASN A 75 -9.60 6.13 9.84
CA ASN A 75 -10.26 7.37 10.21
C ASN A 75 -9.42 8.59 9.80
N ALA A 76 -10.02 9.78 9.88
CA ALA A 76 -9.34 11.04 9.57
C ALA A 76 -8.12 11.34 10.47
N ASP A 77 -8.07 10.74 11.67
CA ASP A 77 -6.94 10.85 12.61
C ASP A 77 -5.87 9.77 12.39
N ASN A 78 -5.94 9.02 11.29
CA ASN A 78 -5.05 7.91 10.95
C ASN A 78 -5.17 6.67 11.85
N SER A 79 -6.18 6.60 12.74
CA SER A 79 -6.50 5.35 13.45
C SER A 79 -7.25 4.37 12.54
N LEU A 80 -7.20 3.08 12.86
CA LEU A 80 -7.95 2.07 12.12
C LEU A 80 -9.46 2.26 12.36
N ASP A 81 -10.26 2.29 11.30
CA ASP A 81 -11.72 2.23 11.42
C ASP A 81 -12.15 0.76 11.55
N GLU A 82 -12.22 0.32 12.81
CA GLU A 82 -12.65 -1.03 13.17
C GLU A 82 -14.18 -1.19 13.27
N SER A 83 -14.99 -0.29 12.71
CA SER A 83 -16.47 -0.41 12.74
C SER A 83 -16.98 -1.68 12.05
N GLY A 84 -16.22 -2.21 11.08
CA GLY A 84 -16.51 -3.44 10.36
C GLY A 84 -17.14 -3.24 8.99
N ALA A 85 -17.65 -2.04 8.67
CA ALA A 85 -18.48 -1.80 7.47
C ALA A 85 -17.69 -1.80 6.16
N GLU A 86 -16.42 -1.38 6.18
CA GLU A 86 -15.60 -1.22 4.96
C GLU A 86 -14.34 -2.09 4.96
N TYR A 87 -14.30 -3.12 5.80
CA TYR A 87 -13.24 -4.14 5.73
C TYR A 87 -13.27 -4.83 4.37
N TYR A 88 -12.08 -5.20 3.87
CA TYR A 88 -11.97 -5.98 2.64
C TYR A 88 -12.77 -7.29 2.74
N CYS A 89 -12.71 -7.99 3.88
CA CYS A 89 -13.49 -9.20 4.19
C CYS A 89 -14.58 -8.96 5.26
N LYS A 90 -15.55 -8.09 4.97
CA LYS A 90 -16.62 -7.74 5.92
C LYS A 90 -17.75 -8.78 6.10
N GLU A 91 -17.90 -9.70 5.14
CA GLU A 91 -18.95 -10.73 5.14
C GLU A 91 -18.39 -12.07 5.56
N ALA A 92 -19.24 -12.95 6.08
CA ALA A 92 -18.86 -14.33 6.37
C ALA A 92 -18.71 -15.12 5.05
N GLY A 93 -17.80 -16.10 5.03
CA GLY A 93 -17.55 -16.96 3.88
C GLY A 93 -16.12 -16.88 3.37
N ALA A 94 -15.87 -17.49 2.21
CA ALA A 94 -14.55 -17.47 1.60
C ALA A 94 -14.19 -16.04 1.16
N CYS A 95 -13.08 -15.52 1.68
CA CYS A 95 -12.51 -14.24 1.25
C CYS A 95 -11.08 -14.49 0.81
N THR A 96 -10.74 -14.08 -0.41
CA THR A 96 -9.39 -14.26 -0.95
C THR A 96 -8.85 -12.97 -1.54
N ILE A 97 -7.54 -12.94 -1.72
CA ILE A 97 -6.84 -11.89 -2.44
C ILE A 97 -5.64 -12.48 -3.16
N ASP A 98 -5.39 -12.05 -4.39
CA ASP A 98 -4.25 -12.51 -5.15
C ASP A 98 -3.06 -11.57 -4.91
N LEU A 99 -1.95 -12.17 -4.50
CA LEU A 99 -0.66 -11.53 -4.34
C LEU A 99 0.26 -12.00 -5.46
N CYS A 100 0.75 -11.05 -6.24
CA CYS A 100 1.80 -11.27 -7.23
C CYS A 100 3.09 -10.55 -6.84
N TRP A 101 4.22 -11.14 -7.22
CA TRP A 101 5.54 -10.53 -7.03
C TRP A 101 6.47 -10.85 -8.20
N GLU A 102 7.44 -9.96 -8.42
CA GLU A 102 8.30 -9.94 -9.60
C GLU A 102 9.73 -10.35 -9.24
N GLN A 103 10.41 -11.04 -10.15
CA GLN A 103 11.86 -11.16 -10.06
C GLN A 103 12.50 -9.88 -10.61
N PRO A 104 13.36 -9.18 -9.86
CA PRO A 104 14.10 -8.05 -10.40
C PRO A 104 15.13 -8.54 -11.43
N VAL A 105 15.47 -7.66 -12.38
CA VAL A 105 16.42 -8.01 -13.46
C VAL A 105 17.82 -8.31 -12.91
N THR A 106 18.21 -7.60 -11.84
CA THR A 106 19.48 -7.79 -11.13
C THR A 106 19.30 -7.42 -9.65
N PRO A 107 19.82 -8.22 -8.69
CA PRO A 107 20.46 -9.52 -8.87
C PRO A 107 19.45 -10.58 -9.34
N THR A 108 19.94 -11.71 -9.87
CA THR A 108 19.09 -12.76 -10.49
C THR A 108 18.44 -13.71 -9.50
N ASP A 109 18.70 -13.56 -8.20
CA ASP A 109 18.11 -14.44 -7.19
C ASP A 109 16.58 -14.30 -7.21
N ILE A 110 15.88 -15.43 -7.27
CA ILE A 110 14.42 -15.46 -7.26
C ILE A 110 13.94 -15.07 -5.86
N PRO A 111 13.15 -13.98 -5.71
CA PRO A 111 12.63 -13.58 -4.42
C PRO A 111 11.59 -14.59 -3.91
N ALA A 112 11.79 -15.03 -2.68
CA ALA A 112 10.75 -15.69 -1.88
C ALA A 112 10.03 -14.65 -1.03
N VAL A 113 8.84 -14.95 -0.53
CA VAL A 113 8.02 -13.98 0.20
C VAL A 113 7.44 -14.61 1.47
N GLU A 114 7.48 -13.87 2.56
CA GLU A 114 6.73 -14.14 3.79
C GLU A 114 5.56 -13.16 3.86
N ILE A 115 4.39 -13.67 4.22
CA ILE A 115 3.16 -12.92 4.40
C ILE A 115 2.69 -13.11 5.83
N GLY A 116 2.63 -12.03 6.59
CA GLY A 116 1.92 -11.96 7.86
C GLY A 116 0.52 -11.38 7.65
N ILE A 117 -0.51 -12.17 7.87
CA ILE A 117 -1.90 -11.71 7.88
C ILE A 117 -2.20 -11.28 9.31
N LEU A 118 -2.29 -9.97 9.55
CA LEU A 118 -2.73 -9.39 10.81
C LEU A 118 -4.26 -9.36 10.82
N TYR A 119 -4.87 -9.89 11.85
CA TYR A 119 -6.33 -9.92 11.98
C TYR A 119 -6.76 -9.85 13.44
N LYS A 120 -8.02 -9.48 13.64
CA LYS A 120 -8.70 -9.57 14.92
C LYS A 120 -9.53 -10.85 14.93
N ASN A 121 -9.29 -11.72 15.89
CA ASN A 121 -10.05 -12.95 16.02
C ASN A 121 -11.47 -12.69 16.57
N ALA A 122 -12.31 -13.72 16.58
CA ALA A 122 -13.70 -13.63 17.04
C ALA A 122 -13.84 -13.17 18.52
N ALA A 123 -12.81 -13.38 19.34
CA ALA A 123 -12.77 -12.94 20.74
C ALA A 123 -12.28 -11.47 20.90
N GLY A 124 -11.90 -10.81 19.80
CA GLY A 124 -11.42 -9.43 19.80
C GLY A 124 -9.92 -9.27 20.05
N ALA A 125 -9.15 -10.35 20.13
CA ALA A 125 -7.69 -10.28 20.25
C ALA A 125 -7.02 -10.15 18.88
N TYR A 126 -5.84 -9.52 18.85
CA TYR A 126 -5.04 -9.36 17.65
C TYR A 126 -4.13 -10.58 17.48
N ASP A 127 -4.27 -11.25 16.34
CA ASP A 127 -3.50 -12.43 15.97
C ASP A 127 -2.77 -12.20 14.63
N ILE A 128 -1.75 -13.02 14.39
CA ILE A 128 -1.03 -13.05 13.11
C ILE A 128 -0.94 -14.48 12.56
N GLN A 129 -1.37 -14.67 11.32
CA GLN A 129 -1.14 -15.90 10.55
C GLN A 129 0.04 -15.67 9.61
N ARG A 130 1.00 -16.61 9.57
CA ARG A 130 2.18 -16.51 8.70
C ARG A 130 2.13 -17.55 7.59
N LEU A 131 2.37 -17.10 6.38
CA LEU A 131 2.52 -17.90 5.18
C LEU A 131 3.86 -17.54 4.54
N ALA A 132 4.51 -18.49 3.86
CA ALA A 132 5.74 -18.21 3.15
C ALA A 132 5.78 -19.00 1.85
N TYR A 133 6.17 -18.34 0.76
CA TYR A 133 6.20 -18.92 -0.58
C TYR A 133 7.56 -18.72 -1.24
N ASP A 134 8.09 -19.78 -1.83
CA ASP A 134 9.34 -19.75 -2.60
C ASP A 134 9.13 -20.31 -4.01
N PRO A 135 9.36 -19.52 -5.07
CA PRO A 135 9.30 -20.01 -6.44
C PRO A 135 10.57 -20.73 -6.90
N ASP A 136 11.69 -20.60 -6.19
CA ASP A 136 12.98 -21.19 -6.58
C ASP A 136 12.97 -22.71 -6.37
N THR A 137 13.02 -23.46 -7.47
CA THR A 137 12.99 -24.94 -7.44
C THR A 137 14.32 -25.57 -7.04
N VAL A 138 15.42 -24.81 -7.06
CA VAL A 138 16.75 -25.28 -6.68
C VAL A 138 16.99 -25.07 -5.18
N ARG A 139 16.32 -24.08 -4.58
CA ARG A 139 16.42 -23.79 -3.16
C ARG A 139 15.76 -24.90 -2.34
N THR A 140 16.50 -25.44 -1.38
CA THR A 140 16.03 -26.51 -0.49
C THR A 140 16.26 -26.11 0.97
N GLY A 141 15.39 -26.60 1.87
CA GLY A 141 15.60 -26.48 3.32
C GLY A 141 15.18 -25.16 3.99
N ASN A 142 14.40 -24.30 3.31
CA ASN A 142 13.87 -23.07 3.92
C ASN A 142 12.46 -23.21 4.53
N ASN A 143 11.80 -24.36 4.35
CA ASN A 143 10.44 -24.66 4.81
C ASN A 143 9.35 -23.72 4.25
N PHE A 144 9.58 -23.10 3.09
CA PHE A 144 8.57 -22.29 2.42
C PHE A 144 7.71 -23.17 1.53
N THR A 145 6.44 -22.84 1.39
CA THR A 145 5.54 -23.48 0.42
C THR A 145 6.03 -23.17 -0.98
N ARG A 146 6.03 -24.15 -1.88
CA ARG A 146 6.47 -23.88 -3.26
C ARG A 146 5.44 -23.01 -3.99
N ALA A 147 5.88 -21.87 -4.51
CA ALA A 147 5.04 -21.04 -5.38
C ALA A 147 4.94 -21.67 -6.78
N GLY A 148 3.89 -21.30 -7.52
CA GLY A 148 3.80 -21.64 -8.94
C GLY A 148 4.95 -21.02 -9.75
N ALA A 149 5.23 -21.59 -10.93
CA ALA A 149 6.16 -20.97 -11.87
C ALA A 149 5.67 -19.57 -12.29
N ALA A 150 6.60 -18.70 -12.68
CA ALA A 150 6.27 -17.37 -13.18
C ALA A 150 5.31 -17.48 -14.38
N GLY A 151 4.24 -16.69 -14.34
CA GLY A 151 3.16 -16.74 -15.33
C GLY A 151 2.51 -15.38 -15.53
N THR A 152 1.26 -15.39 -15.99
CA THR A 152 0.46 -14.18 -16.15
C THR A 152 -0.60 -14.12 -15.04
N ALA A 153 -0.48 -13.15 -14.15
CA ALA A 153 -1.40 -12.92 -13.03
C ALA A 153 -1.37 -11.45 -12.61
N CYS A 154 -2.39 -11.00 -11.87
CA CYS A 154 -2.53 -9.61 -11.43
C CYS A 154 -2.31 -8.56 -12.55
N GLY A 155 -2.75 -8.85 -13.78
CA GLY A 155 -2.57 -7.96 -14.94
C GLY A 155 -1.15 -7.84 -15.47
N LYS A 156 -0.21 -8.69 -15.03
CA LYS A 156 1.20 -8.67 -15.41
C LYS A 156 1.67 -10.04 -15.90
N SER A 157 2.74 -10.06 -16.68
CA SER A 157 3.41 -11.29 -17.14
C SER A 157 4.76 -11.47 -16.44
N GLY A 158 5.21 -12.72 -16.33
CA GLY A 158 6.48 -13.05 -15.67
C GLY A 158 6.46 -12.88 -14.15
N VAL A 159 5.27 -12.95 -13.53
CA VAL A 159 5.10 -12.80 -12.08
C VAL A 159 4.86 -14.14 -11.41
N TYR A 160 5.34 -14.27 -10.18
CA TYR A 160 4.91 -15.33 -9.27
C TYR A 160 3.61 -14.92 -8.59
N THR A 161 2.82 -15.91 -8.18
CA THR A 161 1.49 -15.65 -7.59
C THR A 161 1.20 -16.57 -6.42
N ALA A 162 0.44 -16.06 -5.46
CA ALA A 162 -0.20 -16.79 -4.39
C ALA A 162 -1.60 -16.22 -4.13
N THR A 163 -2.62 -17.08 -4.12
CA THR A 163 -3.96 -16.72 -3.66
C THR A 163 -4.02 -16.92 -2.16
N LEU A 164 -4.23 -15.84 -1.42
CA LEU A 164 -4.28 -15.84 0.02
C LEU A 164 -5.74 -15.96 0.48
N THR A 165 -6.04 -16.95 1.31
CA THR A 165 -7.31 -17.01 2.03
C THR A 165 -7.21 -16.13 3.27
N LEU A 166 -8.10 -15.16 3.39
CA LEU A 166 -8.12 -14.20 4.49
C LEU A 166 -9.17 -14.60 5.52
N PRO A 167 -8.90 -14.37 6.82
CA PRO A 167 -9.93 -14.35 7.85
C PRO A 167 -11.13 -13.50 7.43
N ALA A 168 -12.33 -14.00 7.69
CA ALA A 168 -13.59 -13.36 7.34
C ALA A 168 -14.51 -13.32 8.57
N ALA A 169 -15.62 -12.60 8.49
CA ALA A 169 -16.49 -12.38 9.65
C ALA A 169 -16.88 -13.72 10.33
N PRO A 170 -16.76 -13.82 11.68
CA PRO A 170 -16.60 -12.74 12.65
C PRO A 170 -15.17 -12.21 12.83
N GLU A 171 -14.16 -12.86 12.25
CA GLU A 171 -12.79 -12.37 12.25
C GLU A 171 -12.64 -11.19 11.29
N ARG A 172 -11.63 -10.35 11.53
CA ARG A 172 -11.48 -9.08 10.82
C ARG A 172 -10.04 -8.89 10.38
N PRO A 173 -9.70 -9.06 9.09
CA PRO A 173 -8.34 -8.88 8.62
C PRO A 173 -8.00 -7.39 8.62
N LEU A 174 -6.85 -7.04 9.17
CA LEU A 174 -6.40 -5.67 9.36
C LEU A 174 -5.38 -5.29 8.29
N ALA A 175 -4.37 -6.14 8.09
CA ALA A 175 -3.30 -5.86 7.14
C ALA A 175 -2.57 -7.12 6.69
N LEU A 176 -1.94 -7.04 5.53
CA LEU A 176 -0.88 -7.95 5.11
C LEU A 176 0.48 -7.30 5.33
N ARG A 177 1.40 -8.05 5.90
CA ARG A 177 2.81 -7.71 6.11
C ARG A 177 3.62 -8.53 5.11
N LEU A 178 4.08 -7.89 4.04
CA LEU A 178 4.73 -8.53 2.91
C LEU A 178 6.24 -8.32 3.02
N ARG A 179 6.99 -9.38 3.24
CA ARG A 179 8.45 -9.34 3.37
C ARG A 179 9.11 -10.21 2.31
N PRO A 180 9.91 -9.63 1.40
CA PRO A 180 10.67 -10.42 0.46
C PRO A 180 11.97 -10.94 1.10
N TYR A 181 12.34 -12.13 0.69
CA TYR A 181 13.56 -12.83 1.06
C TYR A 181 14.38 -13.13 -0.19
N TYR A 182 15.69 -13.31 0.04
CA TYR A 182 16.72 -13.56 -0.96
C TYR A 182 17.00 -12.38 -1.88
N ASN A 183 15.97 -11.68 -2.36
CA ASN A 183 16.07 -10.50 -3.20
C ASN A 183 14.96 -9.48 -2.89
N GLU A 184 15.05 -8.28 -3.45
CA GLU A 184 13.95 -7.31 -3.46
C GLU A 184 12.84 -7.73 -4.44
N THR A 185 11.64 -7.17 -4.29
CA THR A 185 10.55 -7.37 -5.24
C THR A 185 9.56 -6.22 -5.23
N THR A 186 8.92 -5.99 -6.37
CA THR A 186 7.68 -5.21 -6.44
C THR A 186 6.49 -6.12 -6.18
N PHE A 187 5.60 -5.73 -5.27
CA PHE A 187 4.34 -6.42 -5.02
C PHE A 187 3.21 -5.84 -5.87
N THR A 188 2.34 -6.71 -6.36
CA THR A 188 1.09 -6.34 -7.03
C THR A 188 -0.04 -7.14 -6.42
N ILE A 189 -1.12 -6.46 -6.08
CA ILE A 189 -2.30 -7.00 -5.43
C ILE A 189 -3.47 -6.93 -6.42
N SER A 190 -4.14 -8.05 -6.61
CA SER A 190 -5.39 -8.11 -7.35
C SER A 190 -6.52 -8.45 -6.39
N PRO A 191 -7.42 -7.50 -6.08
CA PRO A 191 -8.61 -7.80 -5.29
C PRO A 191 -9.58 -8.70 -6.08
N LEU A 192 -10.47 -9.36 -5.35
CA LEU A 192 -11.65 -9.99 -5.95
C LEU A 192 -12.50 -8.93 -6.66
N SER A 193 -13.10 -9.27 -7.79
CA SER A 193 -13.77 -8.32 -8.69
C SER A 193 -14.96 -7.60 -8.06
N ASP A 194 -15.59 -8.19 -7.05
CA ASP A 194 -16.71 -7.64 -6.28
C ASP A 194 -16.26 -6.89 -5.01
N ARG A 195 -14.95 -6.81 -4.76
CA ARG A 195 -14.37 -6.17 -3.57
C ARG A 195 -13.48 -5.00 -3.96
N THR A 196 -13.45 -4.01 -3.08
CA THR A 196 -12.60 -2.84 -3.21
C THR A 196 -11.54 -2.89 -2.12
N LEU A 197 -10.27 -2.68 -2.50
CA LEU A 197 -9.21 -2.49 -1.51
C LEU A 197 -9.47 -1.21 -0.74
N PRO A 198 -9.36 -1.20 0.60
CA PRO A 198 -9.30 0.03 1.35
C PRO A 198 -8.17 0.93 0.85
N PRO A 199 -8.29 2.26 1.01
CA PRO A 199 -7.20 3.17 0.71
C PRO A 199 -5.91 2.78 1.45
N GLN A 200 -4.77 2.84 0.77
CA GLN A 200 -3.44 2.59 1.33
C GLN A 200 -2.75 3.87 1.80
N GLY A 201 -3.41 5.01 1.56
CA GLY A 201 -2.91 6.34 1.81
C GLY A 201 -3.54 7.33 0.85
N PHE A 202 -2.86 8.45 0.62
CA PHE A 202 -3.33 9.53 -0.22
C PHE A 202 -2.21 10.17 -1.05
N GLU A 203 -2.61 10.69 -2.20
CA GLU A 203 -1.80 11.53 -3.06
C GLU A 203 -2.43 12.93 -3.09
N VAL A 204 -1.60 13.93 -2.81
CA VAL A 204 -1.94 15.33 -2.97
C VAL A 204 -1.12 15.89 -4.11
N SER A 205 -1.78 16.50 -5.09
CA SER A 205 -1.11 17.30 -6.10
C SER A 205 -1.51 18.75 -5.96
N SER A 206 -0.56 19.67 -6.09
CA SER A 206 -0.79 21.11 -6.01
C SER A 206 -0.05 21.79 -7.14
N THR A 207 -0.78 22.58 -7.94
CA THR A 207 -0.21 23.37 -9.03
C THR A 207 -0.33 24.84 -8.70
N GLY A 208 0.81 25.49 -8.45
CA GLY A 208 0.91 26.93 -8.26
C GLY A 208 1.08 27.65 -9.59
N THR A 209 0.37 28.76 -9.79
CA THR A 209 0.37 29.57 -11.01
C THR A 209 0.48 31.05 -10.65
N THR A 210 1.48 31.75 -11.20
CA THR A 210 1.59 33.21 -11.04
C THR A 210 0.72 33.95 -12.05
N ASP A 211 0.50 35.26 -11.81
CA ASP A 211 -0.23 36.14 -12.73
C ASP A 211 0.41 36.24 -14.13
N SER A 212 1.73 36.00 -14.23
CA SER A 212 2.45 35.97 -15.49
C SER A 212 2.33 34.62 -16.23
N GLY A 213 1.62 33.64 -15.65
CA GLY A 213 1.38 32.32 -16.23
C GLY A 213 2.47 31.29 -15.95
N VAL A 214 3.44 31.58 -15.08
CA VAL A 214 4.46 30.60 -14.68
C VAL A 214 3.84 29.57 -13.74
N THR A 215 4.02 28.28 -14.06
CA THR A 215 3.44 27.18 -13.28
C THR A 215 4.49 26.25 -12.68
N ARG A 216 4.19 25.75 -11.48
CA ARG A 216 4.95 24.71 -10.78
C ARG A 216 4.01 23.73 -10.13
N LYS A 217 4.30 22.43 -10.25
CA LYS A 217 3.50 21.36 -9.66
C LYS A 217 4.32 20.58 -8.64
N ILE A 218 3.72 20.32 -7.49
CA ILE A 218 4.24 19.45 -6.44
C ILE A 218 3.27 18.28 -6.27
N VAL A 219 3.81 17.08 -6.08
CA VAL A 219 3.03 15.87 -5.79
C VAL A 219 3.60 15.23 -4.54
N VAL A 220 2.75 14.99 -3.55
CA VAL A 220 3.10 14.30 -2.31
C VAL A 220 2.26 13.03 -2.21
N LYS A 221 2.92 11.89 -2.05
CA LYS A 221 2.29 10.60 -1.78
C LYS A 221 2.61 10.22 -0.34
N LYS A 222 1.59 9.94 0.46
CA LYS A 222 1.75 9.47 1.84
C LYS A 222 0.92 8.20 2.01
N ASN A 223 1.59 7.10 2.34
CA ASN A 223 0.93 5.87 2.78
C ASN A 223 0.50 6.01 4.24
N TYR A 224 -0.51 5.24 4.65
CA TYR A 224 -0.87 5.16 6.07
C TYR A 224 0.25 4.56 6.90
N ASP A 225 0.34 5.01 8.16
CA ASP A 225 1.43 4.65 9.07
C ASP A 225 1.31 3.18 9.46
N ALA A 226 2.37 2.41 9.32
CA ALA A 226 2.40 1.00 9.68
C ALA A 226 3.23 0.72 10.93
N PRO A 227 2.86 -0.28 11.75
CA PRO A 227 3.68 -0.72 12.87
C PRO A 227 5.09 -1.08 12.41
N ALA A 228 6.08 -0.75 13.25
CA ALA A 228 7.46 -1.14 13.01
C ALA A 228 7.56 -2.67 12.95
N SER A 229 8.38 -3.18 12.02
CA SER A 229 8.55 -4.61 11.76
C SER A 229 9.06 -5.42 12.95
N ILE A 230 9.68 -4.77 13.95
CA ILE A 230 10.08 -5.40 15.20
C ILE A 230 8.88 -5.92 16.02
N PHE A 231 7.71 -5.28 15.90
CA PHE A 231 6.51 -5.69 16.64
C PHE A 231 5.81 -6.90 16.02
N ASP A 232 6.15 -7.25 14.79
CA ASP A 232 5.57 -8.42 14.11
C ASP A 232 5.90 -9.72 14.87
N TYR A 233 6.99 -9.77 15.65
CA TYR A 233 7.40 -10.94 16.43
C TYR A 233 6.79 -11.02 17.83
N VAL A 234 6.19 -9.93 18.32
CA VAL A 234 5.54 -9.88 19.64
C VAL A 234 4.07 -10.36 19.55
N LEU A 235 3.47 -10.26 18.36
CA LEU A 235 2.16 -10.82 18.07
C LEU A 235 2.24 -12.35 18.04
N TYR A 236 1.52 -12.98 18.97
CA TYR A 236 1.45 -14.42 19.13
C TYR A 236 0.67 -15.03 17.97
N ALA A 237 1.24 -16.05 17.31
CA ALA A 237 0.49 -16.89 16.39
C ALA A 237 -0.18 -17.98 17.23
N ASN A 238 -1.51 -17.90 17.40
CA ASN A 238 -2.25 -18.88 18.22
C ASN A 238 -2.50 -20.21 17.49
N THR A 239 -1.89 -20.41 16.33
CA THR A 239 -1.94 -21.66 15.57
C THR A 239 -0.53 -22.11 15.21
N THR A 240 -0.29 -23.41 15.39
CA THR A 240 0.83 -24.12 14.76
C THR A 240 0.88 -23.77 13.29
N ILE A 241 2.08 -23.52 12.74
CA ILE A 241 2.29 -23.35 11.30
C ILE A 241 1.66 -24.56 10.61
N ALA A 242 0.48 -24.35 10.01
CA ALA A 242 -0.26 -25.42 9.35
C ALA A 242 0.44 -25.67 8.02
N ASN A 243 1.14 -26.79 7.95
CA ASN A 243 1.66 -27.35 6.72
C ASN A 243 0.45 -27.96 6.00
N GLU A 244 -0.23 -27.18 5.15
CA GLU A 244 -1.27 -27.74 4.27
C GLU A 244 -0.58 -28.58 3.19
N ALA A 245 -0.30 -29.83 3.54
CA ALA A 245 0.00 -30.89 2.61
C ALA A 245 -1.31 -31.59 2.23
N TYR A 246 -1.79 -31.38 1.00
CA TYR A 246 -2.49 -32.39 0.19
C TYR A 246 -2.38 -32.05 -1.29
#